data_AF-A0A7V5PGH8-F1
#
_entry.id   AF-A0A7V5PGH8-F1
#
_cell.length_a   1.000
_cell.length_b   1.000
_cell.length_c   1.000
_cell.angle_alpha   90.00
_cell.angle_beta   90.00
_cell.angle_gamma   90.00
#
_symmetry.space_group_name_H-M   'P 1'
#
loop_
_entity.id
_entity.type
_entity.pdbx_description
1 polymer ?
#
loop_
_entity_poly.entity_id
_entity_poly.type
_entity_poly.pdbx_seq_one_letter_code
_entity_poly.pdbx_strand_id
1 'polypeptide(L)'
;MSGRHLAEDELTPEQRRNPYTPPTPKPRRMPFDLPGFVLNRWTVAAFNELYYRRQAARGSFSSGWQGFFSPLDAIADWNRLYGRRGFIQYQCVLPLEEADAGIERLLDRIRQRGKASFLAVLKRMGPANEAPLSFPMEGYTLAVDLPLHGSEAERMVTDLNDITLEHAGRIYLAKDAVSRGDQVRAMYPRLEEWLALKARIDPQWHFRSRLSQRLGWHHD
;
A
#
# COMPACT_ATOMS: atom_id res chain seq x y z
N MET A 1 9.91 -7.61 -8.69
CA MET A 1 10.17 -9.05 -8.85
C MET A 1 9.31 -9.56 -10.00
N SER A 2 9.93 -10.17 -10.99
CA SER A 2 9.24 -10.98 -12.00
C SER A 2 9.29 -12.45 -11.56
N GLY A 3 8.31 -13.23 -11.99
CA GLY A 3 8.26 -14.67 -11.74
C GLY A 3 7.47 -15.36 -12.84
N ARG A 4 7.75 -16.63 -13.06
CA ARG A 4 6.94 -17.53 -13.89
C ARG A 4 6.68 -18.82 -13.14
N HIS A 5 5.66 -19.54 -13.54
CA HIS A 5 5.46 -20.90 -13.06
C HIS A 5 6.61 -21.80 -13.55
N LEU A 6 7.01 -22.75 -12.70
CA LEU A 6 7.95 -23.79 -13.07
C LEU A 6 7.24 -24.84 -13.92
N ALA A 7 7.91 -25.31 -14.96
CA ALA A 7 7.50 -26.49 -15.72
C ALA A 7 7.85 -27.77 -14.94
N GLU A 8 7.26 -28.89 -15.33
CA GLU A 8 7.41 -30.17 -14.60
C GLU A 8 8.87 -30.67 -14.59
N ASP A 9 9.59 -30.47 -15.69
CA ASP A 9 10.99 -30.83 -15.85
C ASP A 9 11.93 -30.02 -14.94
N GLU A 10 11.48 -28.84 -14.49
CA GLU A 10 12.20 -27.97 -13.55
C GLU A 10 11.95 -28.30 -12.07
N LEU A 11 10.99 -29.19 -11.78
CA LEU A 11 10.69 -29.63 -10.42
C LEU A 11 11.67 -30.74 -9.97
N THR A 12 12.03 -30.71 -8.69
CA THR A 12 12.77 -31.82 -8.07
C THR A 12 11.90 -33.09 -8.00
N PRO A 13 12.49 -34.30 -7.91
CA PRO A 13 11.72 -35.54 -7.78
C PRO A 13 10.75 -35.56 -6.59
N GLU A 14 11.05 -34.82 -5.52
CA GLU A 14 10.17 -34.66 -4.37
C GLU A 14 8.99 -33.73 -4.68
N GLN A 15 9.26 -32.58 -5.29
CA GLN A 15 8.22 -31.63 -5.72
C GLN A 15 7.24 -32.25 -6.70
N ARG A 16 7.70 -33.11 -7.62
CA ARG A 16 6.82 -33.82 -8.57
C ARG A 16 5.82 -34.75 -7.91
N ARG A 17 6.09 -35.28 -6.70
CA ARG A 17 5.14 -36.13 -5.97
C ARG A 17 3.94 -35.34 -5.46
N ASN A 18 4.11 -34.05 -5.21
CA ASN A 18 3.04 -33.17 -4.73
C ASN A 18 3.26 -31.71 -5.20
N PRO A 19 3.10 -31.43 -6.51
CA PRO A 19 3.51 -30.16 -7.12
C PRO A 19 2.68 -28.96 -6.67
N TYR A 20 1.48 -29.20 -6.12
CA TYR A 20 0.55 -28.16 -5.69
C TYR A 20 0.51 -27.92 -4.19
N THR A 21 1.32 -28.66 -3.42
CA THR A 21 1.38 -28.51 -1.94
C THR A 21 2.81 -28.21 -1.51
N PRO A 22 3.37 -27.05 -1.91
CA PRO A 22 4.69 -26.66 -1.43
C PRO A 22 4.66 -26.51 0.10
N PRO A 23 5.74 -26.88 0.81
CA PRO A 23 5.80 -26.71 2.26
C PRO A 23 5.69 -25.22 2.61
N THR A 24 4.68 -24.88 3.42
CA THR A 24 4.53 -23.53 3.98
C THR A 24 5.39 -23.41 5.24
N PRO A 25 6.40 -22.51 5.27
CA PRO A 25 7.16 -22.26 6.48
C PRO A 25 6.22 -21.74 7.59
N LYS A 26 6.41 -22.23 8.82
CA LYS A 26 5.70 -21.65 9.97
C LYS A 26 6.19 -20.21 10.17
N PRO A 27 5.28 -19.24 10.37
CA PRO A 27 5.66 -17.85 10.56
C PRO A 27 6.47 -17.69 11.86
N ARG A 28 7.47 -16.83 11.82
CA ARG A 28 8.17 -16.37 13.03
C ARG A 28 7.33 -15.27 13.66
N ARG A 29 6.92 -15.43 14.91
CA ARG A 29 6.13 -14.41 15.62
C ARG A 29 7.02 -13.29 16.14
N MET A 30 6.58 -12.04 16.05
CA MET A 30 7.22 -10.91 16.73
C MET A 30 6.81 -10.90 18.22
N PRO A 31 7.72 -11.26 19.16
CA PRO A 31 7.35 -11.49 20.56
C PRO A 31 6.95 -10.25 21.36
N PHE A 32 7.38 -9.05 20.98
CA PHE A 32 7.09 -7.80 21.70
C PHE A 32 6.94 -6.61 20.75
N ASP A 33 6.32 -5.54 21.23
CA ASP A 33 6.24 -4.27 20.51
C ASP A 33 7.61 -3.59 20.58
N LEU A 34 8.14 -3.15 19.43
CA LEU A 34 9.41 -2.43 19.44
C LEU A 34 9.26 -1.09 20.20
N PRO A 35 10.20 -0.74 21.09
CA PRO A 35 10.23 0.58 21.68
C PRO A 35 10.29 1.65 20.59
N GLY A 36 9.58 2.76 20.75
CA GLY A 36 9.45 3.80 19.72
C GLY A 36 10.77 4.44 19.28
N PHE A 37 11.86 4.30 20.05
CA PHE A 37 13.20 4.78 19.67
C PHE A 37 13.95 3.81 18.73
N VAL A 38 13.52 2.56 18.62
CA VAL A 38 14.16 1.55 17.76
C VAL A 38 13.89 1.84 16.29
N LEU A 39 12.74 2.41 15.95
CA LEU A 39 12.44 2.90 14.60
C LEU A 39 12.96 4.34 14.44
N ASN A 40 14.24 4.47 14.13
CA ASN A 40 14.87 5.75 13.83
C ASN A 40 15.62 5.69 12.49
N ARG A 41 16.08 6.85 12.01
CA ARG A 41 16.74 6.95 10.71
C ARG A 41 17.96 6.02 10.56
N TRP A 42 18.71 5.81 11.64
CA TRP A 42 19.96 5.04 11.59
C TRP A 42 19.70 3.54 11.56
N THR A 43 18.78 3.06 12.40
CA THR A 43 18.41 1.64 12.43
C THR A 43 17.72 1.22 11.15
N VAL A 44 16.83 2.06 10.61
CA VAL A 44 16.17 1.79 9.33
C VAL A 44 17.15 1.85 8.17
N ALA A 45 18.07 2.81 8.14
CA ALA A 45 19.11 2.86 7.10
C ALA A 45 20.01 1.62 7.11
N ALA A 46 20.47 1.20 8.30
CA ALA A 46 21.30 -0.01 8.43
C ALA A 46 20.54 -1.28 8.02
N PHE A 47 19.26 -1.40 8.42
CA PHE A 47 18.41 -2.52 8.01
C PHE A 47 18.19 -2.53 6.50
N ASN A 48 17.86 -1.39 5.91
CA ASN A 48 17.63 -1.26 4.46
C ASN A 48 18.88 -1.59 3.65
N GLU A 49 20.05 -1.12 4.08
CA GLU A 49 21.32 -1.43 3.41
C GLU A 49 21.64 -2.93 3.46
N LEU A 50 21.49 -3.56 4.64
CA LEU A 50 21.70 -4.99 4.80
C LEU A 50 20.72 -5.80 3.93
N TYR A 51 19.44 -5.41 3.95
CA TYR A 51 18.40 -6.05 3.15
C TYR A 51 18.68 -5.90 1.65
N TYR A 52 19.05 -4.69 1.21
CA TYR A 52 19.40 -4.41 -0.18
C TYR A 52 20.58 -5.27 -0.65
N ARG A 53 21.69 -5.28 0.09
CA ARG A 53 22.86 -6.11 -0.26
C ARG A 53 22.53 -7.60 -0.30
N ARG A 54 21.75 -8.09 0.68
CA ARG A 54 21.32 -9.49 0.73
C ARG A 54 20.47 -9.87 -0.49
N GLN A 55 19.57 -8.99 -0.91
CA GLN A 55 18.69 -9.25 -2.05
C GLN A 55 19.42 -9.05 -3.38
N ALA A 56 20.34 -8.09 -3.49
CA ALA A 56 21.17 -7.87 -4.67
C ALA A 56 22.14 -9.04 -4.93
N ALA A 57 22.64 -9.69 -3.86
CA ALA A 57 23.46 -10.89 -3.98
C ALA A 57 22.64 -12.17 -4.30
N ARG A 58 21.30 -12.08 -4.28
CA ARG A 58 20.42 -13.24 -4.48
C ARG A 58 20.15 -13.43 -5.97
N GLY A 59 20.52 -14.60 -6.49
CA GLY A 59 20.15 -15.03 -7.83
C GLY A 59 18.70 -15.53 -7.93
N SER A 60 18.36 -16.15 -9.05
CA SER A 60 17.06 -16.79 -9.26
C SER A 60 16.81 -17.87 -8.21
N PHE A 61 15.57 -17.95 -7.72
CA PHE A 61 15.15 -18.93 -6.73
C PHE A 61 13.75 -19.44 -7.06
N SER A 62 13.45 -20.67 -6.67
CA SER A 62 12.09 -21.22 -6.67
C SER A 62 11.42 -20.95 -5.32
N SER A 63 10.12 -20.75 -5.33
CA SER A 63 9.32 -20.55 -4.11
C SER A 63 7.91 -21.07 -4.32
N GLY A 64 7.28 -21.53 -3.24
CA GLY A 64 5.84 -21.74 -3.23
C GLY A 64 5.09 -20.41 -3.40
N TRP A 65 3.86 -20.47 -3.90
CA TRP A 65 3.06 -19.28 -4.20
C TRP A 65 2.95 -18.33 -2.99
N GLN A 66 2.75 -18.86 -1.78
CA GLN A 66 2.62 -18.05 -0.57
C GLN A 66 3.93 -17.33 -0.23
N GLY A 67 5.08 -17.98 -0.35
CA GLY A 67 6.38 -17.37 -0.10
C GLY A 67 6.74 -16.28 -1.12
N PHE A 68 6.24 -16.40 -2.34
CA PHE A 68 6.42 -15.41 -3.40
C PHE A 68 5.50 -14.19 -3.25
N PHE A 69 4.19 -14.41 -3.03
CA PHE A 69 3.19 -13.34 -3.00
C PHE A 69 2.98 -12.71 -1.62
N SER A 70 3.20 -13.46 -0.55
CA SER A 70 2.97 -13.03 0.83
C SER A 70 4.24 -13.16 1.69
N PRO A 71 5.38 -12.56 1.29
CA PRO A 71 6.64 -12.70 2.04
C PRO A 71 6.55 -12.12 3.45
N LEU A 72 5.65 -11.15 3.69
CA LEU A 72 5.41 -10.58 5.01
C LEU A 72 4.71 -11.57 5.96
N ASP A 73 3.97 -12.56 5.45
CA ASP A 73 3.33 -13.58 6.27
C ASP A 73 4.36 -14.50 6.95
N ALA A 74 5.63 -14.47 6.51
CA ALA A 74 6.71 -15.16 7.22
C ALA A 74 6.95 -14.58 8.63
N ILE A 75 6.44 -13.37 8.92
CA ILE A 75 6.53 -12.71 10.22
C ILE A 75 5.10 -12.48 10.75
N ALA A 76 4.68 -13.29 11.70
CA ALA A 76 3.42 -13.06 12.41
C ALA A 76 3.55 -11.85 13.34
N ASP A 77 2.46 -11.07 13.45
CA ASP A 77 2.39 -9.84 14.25
C ASP A 77 3.42 -8.76 13.84
N TRP A 78 3.78 -8.68 12.55
CA TRP A 78 4.77 -7.69 12.06
C TRP A 78 4.38 -6.24 12.36
N ASN A 79 3.09 -5.94 12.50
CA ASN A 79 2.58 -4.62 12.85
C ASN A 79 3.12 -4.12 14.21
N ARG A 80 3.54 -5.04 15.09
CA ARG A 80 4.18 -4.71 16.38
C ARG A 80 5.52 -3.99 16.24
N LEU A 81 6.14 -4.04 15.05
CA LEU A 81 7.32 -3.25 14.73
C LEU A 81 7.06 -1.75 14.87
N TYR A 82 5.83 -1.28 14.64
CA TYR A 82 5.42 0.12 14.75
C TYR A 82 5.06 0.54 16.17
N GLY A 83 5.24 -0.35 17.14
CA GLY A 83 4.91 -0.11 18.54
C GLY A 83 3.40 -0.09 18.81
N ARG A 84 3.03 0.14 20.08
CA ARG A 84 1.65 0.07 20.58
C ARG A 84 0.68 1.07 19.93
N ARG A 85 1.20 2.14 19.31
CA ARG A 85 0.39 3.15 18.62
C ARG A 85 0.01 2.75 17.21
N GLY A 86 0.72 1.79 16.60
CA GLY A 86 0.47 1.36 15.22
C GLY A 86 0.93 2.36 14.17
N PHE A 87 0.28 2.32 13.00
CA PHE A 87 0.59 3.14 11.83
C PHE A 87 -0.67 3.48 11.02
N ILE A 88 -0.56 4.49 10.15
CA ILE A 88 -1.53 4.75 9.08
C ILE A 88 -0.89 4.30 7.78
N GLN A 89 -1.61 3.51 6.99
CA GLN A 89 -1.16 3.15 5.65
C GLN A 89 -1.62 4.23 4.66
N TYR A 90 -0.66 4.78 3.93
CA TYR A 90 -0.91 5.68 2.83
C TYR A 90 -0.71 4.93 1.51
N GLN A 91 -1.65 5.06 0.57
CA GLN A 91 -1.51 4.46 -0.75
C GLN A 91 -2.11 5.35 -1.82
N CYS A 92 -1.31 5.67 -2.84
CA CYS A 92 -1.74 6.39 -4.02
C CYS A 92 -1.33 5.66 -5.30
N VAL A 93 -1.87 6.12 -6.43
CA VAL A 93 -1.41 5.81 -7.78
C VAL A 93 -1.25 7.11 -8.55
N LEU A 94 -0.12 7.24 -9.24
CA LEU A 94 0.22 8.37 -10.09
C LEU A 94 0.28 7.91 -11.55
N PRO A 95 -0.18 8.71 -12.53
CA PRO A 95 -0.13 8.36 -13.95
C PRO A 95 1.32 8.30 -14.42
N LEU A 96 1.60 7.61 -15.53
CA LEU A 96 2.97 7.34 -15.99
C LEU A 96 3.80 8.60 -16.19
N GLU A 97 3.17 9.67 -16.71
CA GLU A 97 3.78 10.95 -17.04
C GLU A 97 4.24 11.71 -15.79
N GLU A 98 3.51 11.57 -14.69
CA GLU A 98 3.76 12.28 -13.43
C GLU A 98 4.43 11.40 -12.36
N ALA A 99 4.52 10.09 -12.60
CA ALA A 99 4.92 9.12 -11.59
C ALA A 99 6.32 9.38 -11.04
N ASP A 100 7.30 9.72 -11.89
CA ASP A 100 8.68 9.92 -11.45
C ASP A 100 8.79 11.13 -10.50
N ALA A 101 8.37 12.31 -10.97
CA ALA A 101 8.39 13.54 -10.19
C ALA A 101 7.51 13.45 -8.93
N GLY A 102 6.32 12.86 -9.04
CA GLY A 102 5.42 12.73 -7.91
C GLY A 102 5.89 11.72 -6.86
N ILE A 103 6.48 10.59 -7.26
CA ILE A 103 7.09 9.65 -6.30
C ILE A 103 8.28 10.30 -5.59
N GLU A 104 9.16 11.00 -6.32
CA GLU A 104 10.27 11.75 -5.71
C GLU A 104 9.76 12.73 -4.67
N ARG A 105 8.73 13.52 -5.02
CA ARG A 105 8.13 14.52 -4.13
C ARG A 105 7.50 13.90 -2.88
N LEU A 106 6.77 12.79 -3.05
CA LEU A 106 6.17 12.04 -1.93
C LEU A 106 7.25 11.50 -0.98
N LEU A 107 8.29 10.88 -1.51
CA LEU A 107 9.39 10.32 -0.73
C LEU A 107 10.16 11.41 0.00
N ASP A 108 10.45 12.54 -0.64
CA ASP A 108 11.12 13.67 0.00
C ASP A 108 10.28 14.28 1.13
N ARG A 109 8.96 14.39 0.95
CA ARG A 109 8.07 14.85 2.03
C ARG A 109 8.12 13.91 3.23
N ILE A 110 8.11 12.60 3.01
CA ILE A 110 8.24 11.59 4.06
C ILE A 110 9.61 11.71 4.76
N ARG A 111 10.69 11.85 4.00
CA ARG A 111 12.07 11.97 4.51
C ARG A 111 12.26 13.19 5.40
N GLN A 112 11.75 14.35 5.01
CA GLN A 112 11.89 15.61 5.76
C GLN A 112 11.33 15.52 7.19
N ARG A 113 10.32 14.68 7.42
CA ARG A 113 9.73 14.47 8.75
C ARG A 113 10.53 13.51 9.63
N GLY A 114 11.60 12.90 9.12
CA GLY A 114 12.47 12.01 9.89
C GLY A 114 11.81 10.71 10.36
N LYS A 115 10.59 10.42 9.89
CA LYS A 115 9.82 9.22 10.20
C LYS A 115 9.98 8.26 9.04
N ALA A 116 10.91 7.33 9.18
CA ALA A 116 11.13 6.31 8.18
C ALA A 116 9.92 5.37 8.13
N SER A 117 9.37 5.15 6.94
CA SER A 117 8.46 4.03 6.71
C SER A 117 9.28 2.74 6.69
N PHE A 118 8.85 1.73 7.45
CA PHE A 118 9.54 0.44 7.47
C PHE A 118 9.16 -0.44 6.27
N LEU A 119 7.96 -0.24 5.71
CA LEU A 119 7.46 -0.96 4.55
C LEU A 119 6.96 0.01 3.49
N ALA A 120 7.58 -0.07 2.31
CA ALA A 120 7.13 0.61 1.11
C ALA A 120 6.91 -0.42 -0.01
N VAL A 121 5.80 -0.27 -0.73
CA VAL A 121 5.49 -1.06 -1.93
C VAL A 121 5.41 -0.12 -3.11
N LEU A 122 6.20 -0.40 -4.15
CA LEU A 122 6.11 0.26 -5.44
C LEU A 122 5.72 -0.78 -6.49
N LYS A 123 4.67 -0.48 -7.27
CA LYS A 123 4.18 -1.39 -8.31
C LYS A 123 3.72 -0.62 -9.54
N ARG A 124 4.13 -1.09 -10.72
CA ARG A 124 3.54 -0.65 -12.00
C ARG A 124 2.16 -1.27 -12.17
N MET A 125 1.17 -0.42 -12.41
CA MET A 125 -0.22 -0.78 -12.64
C MET A 125 -0.50 -0.84 -14.14
N GLY A 126 -1.41 -1.71 -14.55
CA GLY A 126 -1.91 -1.77 -15.93
C GLY A 126 -3.08 -0.80 -16.15
N PRO A 127 -3.72 -0.87 -17.34
CA PRO A 127 -4.86 -0.03 -17.69
C PRO A 127 -6.01 -0.10 -16.68
N ALA A 128 -6.71 1.03 -16.54
CA ALA A 128 -7.93 1.12 -15.73
C ALA A 128 -9.05 0.27 -16.32
N ASN A 129 -10.03 -0.08 -15.48
CA ASN A 129 -11.30 -0.65 -15.93
C ASN A 129 -12.39 0.44 -16.04
N GLU A 130 -13.61 0.04 -16.37
CA GLU A 130 -14.73 0.97 -16.57
C GLU A 130 -15.40 1.45 -15.28
N ALA A 131 -15.04 0.93 -14.10
CA ALA A 131 -15.73 1.26 -12.86
C ALA A 131 -15.39 2.70 -12.40
N PRO A 132 -16.39 3.58 -12.17
CA PRO A 132 -16.16 5.00 -11.87
C PRO A 132 -15.25 5.29 -10.68
N LEU A 133 -15.33 4.45 -9.64
CA LEU A 133 -14.53 4.58 -8.40
C LEU A 133 -13.37 3.60 -8.33
N SER A 134 -12.98 3.00 -9.46
CA SER A 134 -11.80 2.13 -9.49
C SER A 134 -10.55 2.91 -9.09
N PHE A 135 -9.81 2.38 -8.12
CA PHE A 135 -8.52 2.93 -7.72
C PHE A 135 -7.43 2.66 -8.77
N PRO A 136 -7.24 1.41 -9.26
CA PRO A 136 -6.26 1.13 -10.30
C PRO A 136 -6.45 1.98 -11.55
N MET A 137 -5.37 2.65 -11.94
CA MET A 137 -5.18 3.27 -13.25
C MET A 137 -3.76 3.01 -13.74
N GLU A 138 -3.54 3.19 -15.05
CA GLU A 138 -2.19 3.01 -15.62
C GLU A 138 -1.22 4.00 -14.99
N GLY A 139 -0.08 3.49 -14.50
CA GLY A 139 0.82 4.29 -13.68
C GLY A 139 1.61 3.49 -12.67
N TYR A 140 2.10 4.17 -11.64
CA TYR A 140 2.78 3.56 -10.50
C TYR A 140 2.00 3.79 -9.20
N THR A 141 1.76 2.71 -8.46
CA THR A 141 1.23 2.80 -7.10
C THR A 141 2.36 2.75 -6.08
N LEU A 142 2.32 3.69 -5.14
CA LEU A 142 3.17 3.74 -3.96
C LEU A 142 2.30 3.52 -2.72
N ALA A 143 2.66 2.53 -1.91
CA ALA A 143 2.08 2.33 -0.58
C ALA A 143 3.18 2.43 0.47
N VAL A 144 2.92 3.16 1.55
CA VAL A 144 3.86 3.35 2.68
C VAL A 144 3.12 3.30 4.00
N ASP A 145 3.75 2.73 5.01
CA ASP A 145 3.23 2.73 6.37
C ASP A 145 3.88 3.85 7.19
N LEU A 146 3.05 4.76 7.71
CA LEU A 146 3.46 5.94 8.47
C LEU A 146 3.22 5.70 9.97
N PRO A 147 4.27 5.68 10.83
CA PRO A 147 4.09 5.49 12.27
C PRO A 147 3.11 6.51 12.90
N LEU A 148 2.20 6.04 13.75
CA LEU A 148 1.19 6.91 14.38
C LEU A 148 1.79 7.76 15.50
N HIS A 149 1.74 9.08 15.33
CA HIS A 149 2.19 10.07 16.32
C HIS A 149 1.18 11.22 16.46
N GLY A 150 0.01 10.91 17.03
CA GLY A 150 -1.07 11.90 17.21
C GLY A 150 -1.50 12.54 15.87
N SER A 151 -1.91 13.80 15.92
CA SER A 151 -2.39 14.55 14.75
C SER A 151 -1.33 14.81 13.68
N GLU A 152 -0.06 14.50 13.93
CA GLU A 152 1.01 14.68 12.95
C GLU A 152 0.93 13.66 11.80
N ALA A 153 0.49 12.44 12.09
CA ALA A 153 0.30 11.42 11.06
C ALA A 153 -0.82 11.82 10.09
N GLU A 154 -1.90 12.41 10.60
CA GLU A 154 -3.01 12.92 9.79
C GLU A 154 -2.56 14.08 8.90
N ARG A 155 -1.81 15.04 9.46
CA ARG A 155 -1.20 16.13 8.67
C ARG A 155 -0.30 15.61 7.56
N MET A 156 0.50 14.58 7.84
CA MET A 156 1.33 13.95 6.82
C MET A 156 0.47 13.37 5.70
N VAL A 157 -0.59 12.62 6.02
CA VAL A 157 -1.49 12.08 4.98
C VAL A 157 -2.12 13.20 4.16
N THR A 158 -2.53 14.30 4.79
CA THR A 158 -3.05 15.48 4.07
C THR A 158 -2.01 16.06 3.10
N ASP A 159 -0.76 16.24 3.53
CA ASP A 159 0.31 16.74 2.66
C ASP A 159 0.56 15.79 1.46
N LEU A 160 0.54 14.48 1.71
CA LEU A 160 0.72 13.48 0.65
C LEU A 160 -0.47 13.43 -0.31
N ASN A 161 -1.70 13.67 0.19
CA ASN A 161 -2.88 13.83 -0.66
C ASN A 161 -2.74 15.03 -1.60
N ASP A 162 -2.27 16.17 -1.08
CA ASP A 162 -2.08 17.38 -1.89
C ASP A 162 -1.05 17.12 -2.99
N ILE A 163 0.11 16.52 -2.66
CA ILE A 163 1.11 16.10 -3.66
C ILE A 163 0.52 15.13 -4.68
N THR A 164 -0.25 14.13 -4.24
CA THR A 164 -0.88 13.17 -5.15
C THR A 164 -1.86 13.85 -6.10
N LEU A 165 -2.63 14.83 -5.61
CA LEU A 165 -3.55 15.59 -6.45
C LEU A 165 -2.81 16.48 -7.46
N GLU A 166 -1.73 17.15 -7.03
CA GLU A 166 -0.86 17.98 -7.89
C GLU A 166 -0.30 17.16 -9.08
N HIS A 167 0.02 15.89 -8.84
CA HIS A 167 0.53 14.95 -9.85
C HIS A 167 -0.57 14.10 -10.51
N ALA A 168 -1.81 14.62 -10.57
CA ALA A 168 -2.95 13.99 -11.24
C ALA A 168 -3.24 12.55 -10.80
N GLY A 169 -2.84 12.20 -9.59
CA GLY A 169 -3.01 10.89 -9.00
C GLY A 169 -4.32 10.75 -8.22
N ARG A 170 -4.50 9.56 -7.63
CA ARG A 170 -5.59 9.31 -6.69
C ARG A 170 -5.16 8.40 -5.55
N ILE A 171 -5.83 8.54 -4.41
CA ILE A 171 -5.61 7.69 -3.23
C ILE A 171 -6.49 6.45 -3.25
N TYR A 172 -6.07 5.38 -2.58
CA TYR A 172 -6.90 4.19 -2.43
C TYR A 172 -7.85 4.33 -1.24
N LEU A 173 -9.16 4.42 -1.51
CA LEU A 173 -10.18 4.58 -0.47
C LEU A 173 -10.20 3.44 0.57
N ALA A 174 -9.77 2.24 0.21
CA ALA A 174 -9.67 1.13 1.16
C ALA A 174 -8.56 1.33 2.22
N LYS A 175 -7.64 2.26 1.98
CA LYS A 175 -6.54 2.63 2.89
C LYS A 175 -6.72 4.05 3.46
N ASP A 176 -7.75 4.76 3.05
CA ASP A 176 -8.01 6.13 3.49
C ASP A 176 -8.78 6.17 4.82
N ALA A 177 -8.30 7.00 5.74
CA ALA A 177 -8.96 7.27 7.02
C ALA A 177 -9.28 8.74 7.26
N VAL A 178 -8.61 9.68 6.55
CA VAL A 178 -8.56 11.09 6.97
C VAL A 178 -8.76 12.10 5.83
N SER A 179 -8.85 11.65 4.58
CA SER A 179 -8.94 12.56 3.42
C SER A 179 -10.20 13.42 3.44
N ARG A 180 -10.10 14.61 2.83
CA ARG A 180 -11.23 15.53 2.68
C ARG A 180 -12.07 15.18 1.44
N GLY A 181 -13.37 15.47 1.49
CA GLY A 181 -14.30 15.16 0.40
C GLY A 181 -14.00 15.90 -0.91
N ASP A 182 -13.52 17.15 -0.83
CA ASP A 182 -13.07 17.95 -1.98
C ASP A 182 -11.86 17.32 -2.69
N GLN A 183 -10.85 16.89 -1.93
CA GLN A 183 -9.67 16.21 -2.48
C GLN A 183 -10.06 14.92 -3.21
N VAL A 184 -10.87 14.07 -2.56
CA VAL A 184 -11.30 12.80 -3.17
C VAL A 184 -12.14 13.05 -4.42
N ARG A 185 -13.04 14.03 -4.41
CA ARG A 185 -13.83 14.39 -5.59
C ARG A 185 -12.93 14.82 -6.75
N ALA A 186 -11.88 15.58 -6.49
CA ALA A 186 -10.90 15.97 -7.51
C ALA A 186 -10.08 14.79 -8.06
N MET A 187 -9.73 13.82 -7.19
CA MET A 187 -8.99 12.61 -7.58
C MET A 187 -9.84 11.57 -8.35
N TYR A 188 -11.17 11.62 -8.22
CA TYR A 188 -12.11 10.70 -8.83
C TYR A 188 -13.11 11.45 -9.73
N PRO A 189 -12.71 11.83 -10.97
CA PRO A 189 -13.54 12.69 -11.83
C PRO A 189 -14.88 12.07 -12.24
N ARG A 190 -15.03 10.74 -12.15
CA ARG A 190 -16.29 10.02 -12.40
C ARG A 190 -17.13 9.79 -11.14
N LEU A 191 -16.80 10.45 -10.02
CA LEU A 191 -17.57 10.34 -8.77
C LEU A 191 -19.03 10.74 -8.97
N GLU A 192 -19.32 11.81 -9.72
CA GLU A 192 -20.69 12.29 -9.92
C GLU A 192 -21.54 11.30 -10.73
N GLU A 193 -20.95 10.59 -11.70
CA GLU A 193 -21.59 9.48 -12.40
C GLU A 193 -22.01 8.37 -11.42
N TRP A 194 -21.10 8.02 -10.49
CA TRP A 194 -21.38 7.03 -9.45
C TRP A 194 -22.46 7.50 -8.47
N LEU A 195 -22.43 8.77 -8.05
CA LEU A 195 -23.43 9.35 -7.15
C LEU A 195 -24.82 9.36 -7.78
N ALA A 196 -24.93 9.69 -9.07
CA ALA A 196 -26.19 9.62 -9.81
C ALA A 196 -26.75 8.19 -9.87
N LEU A 197 -25.88 7.19 -10.12
CA LEU A 197 -26.26 5.78 -10.07
C LEU A 197 -26.74 5.37 -8.68
N LYS A 198 -26.02 5.79 -7.63
CA LYS A 198 -26.36 5.52 -6.23
C LYS A 198 -27.71 6.13 -5.84
N ALA A 199 -27.99 7.35 -6.27
CA ALA A 199 -29.28 8.02 -6.02
C ALA A 199 -30.45 7.32 -6.73
N ARG A 200 -30.22 6.76 -7.92
CA ARG A 200 -31.25 6.00 -8.64
C ARG A 200 -31.56 4.65 -7.99
N ILE A 201 -30.55 3.94 -7.49
CA ILE A 201 -30.68 2.59 -6.93
C ILE A 201 -31.11 2.63 -5.45
N ASP A 202 -30.61 3.59 -4.68
CA ASP A 202 -30.92 3.76 -3.26
C ASP A 202 -31.23 5.26 -2.98
N PRO A 203 -32.43 5.72 -3.39
CA PRO A 203 -32.84 7.13 -3.31
C PRO A 203 -33.02 7.63 -1.88
N GLN A 204 -33.25 6.72 -0.93
CA GLN A 204 -33.40 7.02 0.50
C GLN A 204 -32.07 6.95 1.25
N TRP A 205 -30.96 6.66 0.57
CA TRP A 205 -29.62 6.60 1.15
C TRP A 205 -29.48 5.64 2.34
N HIS A 206 -30.15 4.49 2.29
CA HIS A 206 -30.05 3.43 3.31
C HIS A 206 -28.62 2.91 3.46
N PHE A 207 -27.89 2.77 2.35
CA PHE A 207 -26.51 2.29 2.35
C PHE A 207 -25.53 3.46 2.51
N ARG A 208 -25.05 3.62 3.74
CA ARG A 208 -24.07 4.64 4.13
C ARG A 208 -22.98 4.06 5.03
N SER A 209 -21.80 4.66 4.99
CA SER A 209 -20.67 4.33 5.86
C SER A 209 -20.06 5.60 6.45
N ARG A 210 -19.19 5.45 7.45
CA ARG A 210 -18.42 6.59 7.97
C ARG A 210 -17.55 7.25 6.88
N LEU A 211 -17.12 6.47 5.89
CA LEU A 211 -16.38 7.00 4.74
C LEU A 211 -17.29 7.87 3.86
N SER A 212 -18.48 7.37 3.47
CA SER A 212 -19.39 8.17 2.65
C SER A 212 -19.90 9.43 3.36
N GLN A 213 -20.02 9.37 4.69
CA GLN A 213 -20.34 10.53 5.52
C GLN A 213 -19.20 11.56 5.51
N ARG A 214 -17.98 11.13 5.84
CA ARG A 214 -16.80 12.01 5.86
C ARG A 214 -16.54 12.67 4.50
N LEU A 215 -16.76 11.94 3.41
CA LEU A 215 -16.51 12.43 2.06
C LEU A 215 -17.69 13.23 1.46
N GLY A 216 -18.81 13.38 2.18
CA GLY A 216 -19.97 14.13 1.69
C GLY A 216 -20.65 13.49 0.49
N TRP A 217 -20.77 12.16 0.50
CA TRP A 217 -21.43 11.37 -0.55
C TRP A 217 -22.88 11.02 -0.16
N HIS A 218 -23.62 11.97 0.38
CA HIS A 218 -25.02 11.80 0.75
C HIS A 218 -25.73 13.14 0.58
N HIS A 219 -27.04 13.09 0.37
CA HIS A 219 -27.89 14.27 0.55
C HIS A 219 -28.26 14.39 2.03
N ASP A 220 -28.27 15.62 2.54
CA ASP A 220 -28.89 15.98 3.82
C ASP A 220 -30.42 15.82 3.76
#